data_AF-A0A183J1H0-F1
#
_entry.id   AF-A0A183J1H0-F1
#
_cell.length_a   1.000
_cell.length_b   1.000
_cell.length_c   1.000
_cell.angle_alpha   90.00
_cell.angle_beta   90.00
_cell.angle_gamma   90.00
#
_symmetry.space_group_name_H-M   'P 1'
#
loop_
_entity.id
_entity.type
_entity.pdbx_description
1 polymer ?
#
loop_
_entity_poly.entity_id
_entity_poly.type
_entity_poly.pdbx_seq_one_letter_code
_entity_poly.pdbx_strand_id
1 'polypeptide(L)'
;MNDLIALKTGLESQLREGWICVAKSRIEMGGTSAISCLQFDERCSNSTVTVAVSEDEGQFVSSFENYTMPESSKRDILKRFGILTPGLLRKGQKYFISSINLVCEMATSQARLEKLCSEYQELLKQKKLLSS
;
A
#
# COMPACT_ATOMS: atom_id res chain seq x y z
N MET A 1 17.53 -0.76 -10.79
CA MET A 1 16.67 0.12 -11.62
C MET A 1 15.58 -0.68 -12.34
N ASN A 2 15.89 -1.82 -12.96
CA ASN A 2 14.88 -2.73 -13.53
C ASN A 2 13.87 -3.24 -12.49
N ASP A 3 14.32 -3.53 -11.26
CA ASP A 3 13.44 -4.03 -10.20
C ASP A 3 12.39 -2.99 -9.78
N LEU A 4 12.75 -1.70 -9.77
CA LEU A 4 11.81 -0.61 -9.48
C LEU A 4 10.73 -0.48 -10.56
N ILE A 5 11.11 -0.69 -11.83
CA ILE A 5 10.18 -0.67 -12.96
C ILE A 5 9.24 -1.88 -12.88
N ALA A 6 9.77 -3.06 -12.53
CA ALA A 6 8.97 -4.26 -12.31
C ALA A 6 7.96 -4.07 -11.15
N LEU A 7 8.40 -3.51 -10.03
CA LEU A 7 7.52 -3.18 -8.90
C LEU A 7 6.43 -2.17 -9.30
N LYS A 8 6.79 -1.12 -10.04
CA LYS A 8 5.84 -0.10 -10.51
C LYS A 8 4.80 -0.69 -11.47
N THR A 9 5.22 -1.48 -12.45
CA THR A 9 4.29 -2.13 -13.40
C THR A 9 3.37 -3.12 -12.69
N GLY A 10 3.88 -3.87 -11.72
CA GLY A 10 3.09 -4.70 -10.82
C GLY A 10 2.03 -3.90 -10.06
N LEU A 11 2.43 -2.79 -9.43
CA LEU A 11 1.54 -1.89 -8.70
C LEU A 11 0.40 -1.35 -9.58
N GLU A 12 0.73 -0.84 -10.77
CA GLU A 12 -0.25 -0.32 -11.71
C GLU A 12 -1.28 -1.38 -12.12
N SER A 13 -0.83 -2.63 -12.32
CA SER A 13 -1.71 -3.76 -12.60
C SER A 13 -2.65 -4.07 -11.43
N GLN A 14 -2.14 -4.15 -10.21
CA GLN A 14 -2.95 -4.44 -9.02
C GLN A 14 -3.98 -3.34 -8.76
N LEU A 15 -3.59 -2.07 -8.90
CA LEU A 15 -4.49 -0.92 -8.76
C LEU A 15 -5.60 -0.96 -9.81
N ARG A 16 -5.27 -1.22 -11.08
CA ARG A 16 -6.26 -1.34 -12.16
C ARG A 16 -7.31 -2.40 -11.83
N GLU A 17 -6.88 -3.60 -11.44
CA GLU A 17 -7.81 -4.69 -11.09
C GLU A 17 -8.65 -4.37 -9.84
N GLY A 18 -8.05 -3.70 -8.84
CA GLY A 18 -8.76 -3.21 -7.66
C GLY A 18 -9.89 -2.25 -8.02
N TRP A 19 -9.61 -1.23 -8.83
CA TRP A 19 -10.60 -0.26 -9.28
C TRP A 19 -11.70 -0.87 -10.16
N ILE A 20 -11.36 -1.80 -11.05
CA ILE A 20 -12.34 -2.55 -11.85
C ILE A 20 -13.29 -3.34 -10.95
N CYS A 21 -12.77 -4.00 -9.92
CA CYS A 21 -13.57 -4.75 -8.96
C CYS A 21 -14.55 -3.84 -8.20
N VAL A 22 -14.12 -2.65 -7.79
CA VAL A 22 -15.00 -1.65 -7.15
C VAL A 22 -16.10 -1.17 -8.11
N ALA A 23 -15.74 -0.86 -9.36
CA ALA A 23 -16.70 -0.42 -10.37
C ALA A 23 -17.77 -1.49 -10.64
N LYS A 24 -17.37 -2.75 -10.81
CA LYS A 24 -18.31 -3.86 -10.99
C LYS A 24 -19.21 -4.05 -9.77
N SER A 25 -18.64 -3.95 -8.56
CA SER A 25 -19.42 -4.06 -7.32
C SER A 25 -20.50 -2.98 -7.20
N ARG A 26 -20.23 -1.75 -7.68
CA ARG A 26 -21.23 -0.66 -7.71
C ARG A 26 -22.39 -0.98 -8.65
N ILE A 27 -22.10 -1.59 -9.81
CA ILE A 27 -23.12 -2.01 -10.77
C ILE A 27 -23.98 -3.12 -10.17
N GLU A 28 -23.36 -4.14 -9.55
CA GLU A 28 -24.07 -5.23 -8.88
C GLU A 28 -25.00 -4.73 -7.76
N MET A 29 -24.60 -3.67 -7.06
CA MET A 29 -25.38 -3.05 -5.99
C MET A 29 -26.42 -2.01 -6.47
N GLY A 30 -26.61 -1.86 -7.79
CA GLY A 30 -27.66 -1.01 -8.37
C GLY A 30 -27.33 0.48 -8.47
N GLY A 31 -26.05 0.89 -8.39
CA GLY A 31 -25.66 2.28 -8.65
C GLY A 31 -24.33 2.73 -8.05
N THR A 32 -23.86 3.92 -8.47
CA THR A 32 -22.58 4.51 -8.04
C THR A 32 -22.56 4.97 -6.58
N SER A 33 -23.73 5.26 -6.00
CA SER A 33 -23.90 5.69 -4.61
C SER A 33 -23.88 4.54 -3.59
N ALA A 34 -24.02 3.29 -4.05
CA ALA A 34 -24.13 2.13 -3.16
C ALA A 34 -22.81 1.73 -2.49
N ILE A 35 -21.68 2.05 -3.12
CA ILE A 35 -20.32 1.84 -2.57
C ILE A 35 -19.56 3.16 -2.66
N SER A 36 -19.62 3.92 -1.58
CA SER A 36 -19.06 5.27 -1.45
C SER A 36 -18.21 5.41 -0.19
N CYS A 37 -17.21 6.30 -0.25
CA CYS A 37 -16.43 6.66 0.92
C CYS A 37 -17.28 7.32 2.02
N LEU A 38 -18.42 7.92 1.66
CA LEU A 38 -19.37 8.55 2.59
C LEU A 38 -20.04 7.54 3.54
N GLN A 39 -19.97 6.24 3.24
CA GLN A 39 -20.52 5.19 4.10
C GLN A 39 -19.54 4.77 5.22
N PHE A 40 -18.32 5.29 5.22
CA PHE A 40 -17.37 5.09 6.31
C PHE A 40 -17.53 6.22 7.34
N ASP A 41 -17.93 5.90 8.57
CA ASP A 41 -17.81 6.82 9.71
C ASP A 41 -16.37 6.78 10.22
N GLU A 42 -15.67 7.92 10.16
CA GLU A 42 -14.28 8.09 10.60
C GLU A 42 -14.09 7.66 12.06
N ARG A 43 -15.13 7.75 12.89
CA ARG A 43 -15.11 7.40 14.32
C ARG A 43 -15.04 5.89 14.58
N CYS A 44 -15.16 5.07 13.54
CA CYS A 44 -15.16 3.61 13.67
C CYS A 44 -14.23 3.00 12.61
N SER A 45 -12.96 3.38 12.70
CA SER A 45 -11.91 3.01 11.74
C SER A 45 -10.88 2.10 12.43
N ASN A 46 -11.24 0.84 12.64
CA ASN A 46 -10.24 -0.19 12.85
C ASN A 46 -9.51 -0.41 11.52
N SER A 47 -8.22 -0.07 11.45
CA SER A 47 -7.44 -0.36 10.24
C SER A 47 -7.29 -1.88 10.09
N THR A 48 -7.51 -2.39 8.89
CA THR A 48 -7.25 -3.82 8.58
C THR A 48 -5.76 -4.08 8.43
N VAL A 49 -5.03 -3.05 8.01
CA VAL A 49 -3.62 -3.11 7.64
C VAL A 49 -2.96 -1.86 8.20
N THR A 50 -1.75 -2.01 8.73
CA THR A 50 -0.90 -0.91 9.16
C THR A 50 0.47 -1.03 8.51
N VAL A 51 1.04 0.10 8.15
CA VAL A 51 2.41 0.17 7.66
C VAL A 51 3.25 0.76 8.78
N ALA A 52 4.27 0.03 9.20
CA ALA A 52 5.26 0.52 10.13
C ALA A 52 6.52 0.90 9.35
N VAL A 53 7.20 1.94 9.82
CA VAL A 53 8.50 2.33 9.29
C VAL A 53 9.50 2.12 10.40
N SER A 54 10.46 1.25 10.17
CA SER A 54 11.58 0.98 11.06
C SER A 54 12.88 1.34 10.37
N GLU A 55 13.85 1.78 11.17
CA GLU A 55 15.23 1.96 10.73
C GLU A 55 16.04 0.79 11.27
N ASP A 56 16.46 -0.11 10.38
CA ASP A 56 17.30 -1.27 10.72
C ASP A 56 18.69 -1.05 10.12
N GLU A 57 19.72 -0.98 10.98
CA GLU A 57 21.12 -0.73 10.59
C GLU A 57 21.31 0.50 9.64
N GLY A 58 20.50 1.54 9.83
CA GLY A 58 20.50 2.75 8.99
C GLY A 58 19.90 2.56 7.60
N GLN A 59 19.25 1.42 7.32
CA GLN A 59 18.38 1.23 6.16
C GLN A 59 16.94 1.49 6.55
N PHE A 60 16.26 2.35 5.78
CA PHE A 60 14.83 2.60 5.92
C PHE A 60 14.05 1.39 5.41
N VAL A 61 13.36 0.69 6.30
CA VAL A 61 12.52 -0.46 5.97
C VAL A 61 11.08 -0.11 6.33
N SER A 62 10.19 -0.13 5.34
CA SER A 62 8.76 -0.06 5.57
C SER A 62 8.24 -1.50 5.60
N SER A 63 7.78 -1.92 6.77
CA SER A 63 7.22 -3.25 6.97
C SER A 63 5.70 -3.19 6.88
N PHE A 64 5.16 -4.09 6.06
CA PHE A 64 3.74 -4.33 5.98
C PHE A 64 3.35 -5.31 7.07
N GLU A 65 2.59 -4.85 8.07
CA GLU A 65 2.07 -5.72 9.12
C GLU A 65 0.55 -5.82 9.02
N ASN A 66 0.05 -7.06 8.99
CA ASN A 66 -1.38 -7.30 9.14
C ASN A 66 -1.75 -7.00 10.60
N TYR A 67 -2.58 -5.96 10.80
CA TYR A 67 -3.00 -5.58 12.14
C TYR A 67 -3.87 -6.70 12.73
N THR A 68 -3.32 -7.45 13.68
CA THR A 68 -4.07 -8.48 14.41
C THR A 68 -4.64 -7.87 15.69
N MET A 69 -5.76 -7.14 15.57
CA MET A 69 -6.59 -6.80 16.73
C MET A 69 -7.08 -8.09 17.42
N PRO A 70 -7.27 -8.12 18.75
CA PRO A 70 -8.00 -9.20 19.41
C PRO A 70 -9.38 -9.39 18.76
N GLU A 71 -9.75 -10.67 18.55
CA GLU A 71 -10.92 -11.14 17.79
C GLU A 71 -12.25 -10.45 18.16
N SER A 72 -12.38 -9.92 19.39
CA SER A 72 -13.60 -9.27 19.89
C SER A 72 -13.97 -7.94 19.21
N SER A 73 -13.07 -7.34 18.42
CA SER A 73 -13.29 -6.02 17.78
C SER A 73 -13.20 -6.03 16.25
N LYS A 74 -13.07 -7.21 15.62
CA LYS A 74 -13.05 -7.37 14.14
C LYS A 74 -14.46 -7.26 13.55
N ARG A 75 -15.04 -6.07 13.56
CA ARG A 75 -16.15 -5.79 12.64
C ARG A 75 -15.58 -5.71 11.24
N ASP A 76 -15.88 -6.72 10.41
CA ASP A 76 -15.58 -6.71 8.98
C ASP A 76 -16.21 -5.46 8.36
N ILE A 77 -15.34 -4.52 7.99
CA ILE A 77 -15.72 -3.20 7.48
C ILE A 77 -16.59 -3.36 6.23
N LEU A 78 -16.37 -4.42 5.44
CA LEU A 78 -17.14 -4.67 4.23
C LEU A 78 -18.55 -5.22 4.50
N LYS A 79 -18.85 -5.70 5.71
CA LYS A 79 -20.22 -6.05 6.11
C LYS A 79 -21.11 -4.81 6.30
N ARG A 80 -20.54 -3.60 6.35
CA ARG A 80 -21.32 -2.35 6.38
C ARG A 80 -22.12 -2.11 5.11
N PHE A 81 -21.74 -2.72 3.99
CA PHE A 81 -22.49 -2.66 2.74
C PHE A 81 -23.69 -3.62 2.70
N GLY A 82 -24.06 -4.23 3.83
CA GLY A 82 -25.19 -5.13 3.98
C GLY A 82 -24.78 -6.60 4.12
N ILE A 83 -25.78 -7.48 4.25
CA ILE A 83 -25.58 -8.92 4.48
C ILE A 83 -24.94 -9.64 3.28
N LEU A 84 -25.05 -9.03 2.09
CA LEU A 84 -24.52 -9.51 0.82
C LEU A 84 -23.43 -8.56 0.31
N THR A 85 -22.29 -8.50 1.03
CA THR A 85 -21.10 -7.84 0.49
C THR A 85 -20.76 -8.45 -0.89
N PRO A 86 -20.66 -7.64 -1.96
CA PRO A 86 -20.27 -8.16 -3.26
C PRO A 86 -18.93 -8.90 -3.20
N GLY A 87 -18.86 -10.10 -3.76
CA GLY A 87 -17.61 -10.89 -3.79
C GLY A 87 -16.49 -10.13 -4.52
N LEU A 88 -16.86 -9.32 -5.51
CA LEU A 88 -15.94 -8.43 -6.21
C LEU A 88 -15.38 -7.34 -5.31
N LEU A 89 -16.13 -6.83 -4.33
CA LEU A 89 -15.63 -5.80 -3.42
C LEU A 89 -14.54 -6.37 -2.50
N ARG A 90 -14.72 -7.61 -2.02
CA ARG A 90 -13.69 -8.34 -1.29
C ARG A 90 -12.45 -8.62 -2.14
N LYS A 91 -12.66 -8.93 -3.42
CA LYS A 91 -11.55 -9.12 -4.37
C LYS A 91 -10.78 -7.82 -4.60
N GLY A 92 -11.51 -6.70 -4.75
CA GLY A 92 -10.93 -5.36 -4.84
C GLY A 92 -10.11 -4.99 -3.60
N GLN A 93 -10.61 -5.28 -2.40
CA GLN A 93 -9.86 -5.09 -1.15
C GLN A 93 -8.52 -5.83 -1.16
N LYS A 94 -8.50 -7.10 -1.61
CA LYS A 94 -7.24 -7.88 -1.72
C LYS A 94 -6.26 -7.24 -2.69
N TYR A 95 -6.74 -6.72 -3.83
CA TYR A 95 -5.90 -6.02 -4.80
C TYR A 95 -5.29 -4.74 -4.21
N PHE A 96 -6.06 -3.95 -3.46
CA PHE A 96 -5.54 -2.76 -2.78
C PHE A 96 -4.55 -3.11 -1.67
N ILE A 97 -4.83 -4.16 -0.88
CA ILE A 97 -3.89 -4.66 0.14
C ILE A 97 -2.56 -5.05 -0.50
N SER A 98 -2.59 -5.82 -1.59
CA SER A 98 -1.39 -6.17 -2.35
C SER A 98 -0.68 -4.95 -2.92
N SER A 99 -1.43 -3.94 -3.37
CA SER A 99 -0.87 -2.68 -3.89
C SER A 99 -0.13 -1.92 -2.79
N ILE A 100 -0.68 -1.86 -1.58
CA ILE A 100 -0.03 -1.21 -0.42
C ILE A 100 1.29 -1.91 -0.10
N ASN A 101 1.33 -3.25 -0.12
CA ASN A 101 2.59 -3.98 0.09
C ASN A 101 3.65 -3.64 -0.98
N LEU A 102 3.27 -3.62 -2.26
CA LEU A 102 4.16 -3.22 -3.36
C LEU A 102 4.67 -1.78 -3.21
N VAL A 103 3.83 -0.86 -2.72
CA VAL A 103 4.26 0.53 -2.43
C VAL A 103 5.27 0.56 -1.30
N CYS A 104 5.12 -0.27 -0.25
CA CYS A 104 6.10 -0.36 0.83
C CYS A 104 7.45 -0.85 0.30
N GLU A 105 7.46 -1.96 -0.44
CA GLU A 105 8.69 -2.48 -1.06
C GLU A 105 9.36 -1.46 -1.98
N MET A 106 8.56 -0.71 -2.76
CA MET A 106 9.03 0.35 -3.63
C MET A 106 9.61 1.53 -2.83
N ALA A 107 8.95 1.98 -1.76
CA ALA A 107 9.40 3.07 -0.90
C ALA A 107 10.71 2.72 -0.20
N THR A 108 10.83 1.49 0.32
CA THR A 108 12.08 0.96 0.89
C THR A 108 13.20 0.93 -0.14
N SER A 109 12.92 0.45 -1.36
CA SER A 109 13.90 0.44 -2.44
C SER A 109 14.34 1.85 -2.85
N GLN A 110 13.41 2.80 -2.91
CA GLN A 110 13.68 4.21 -3.22
C GLN A 110 14.53 4.87 -2.14
N ALA A 111 14.19 4.70 -0.87
CA ALA A 111 14.96 5.25 0.25
C ALA A 111 16.42 4.72 0.26
N ARG A 112 16.60 3.43 -0.03
CA ARG A 112 17.94 2.83 -0.13
C ARG A 112 18.75 3.42 -1.29
N LEU A 113 18.13 3.64 -2.45
CA LEU A 113 18.79 4.27 -3.59
C LEU A 113 19.20 5.71 -3.30
N GLU A 114 18.33 6.49 -2.66
CA GLU A 114 18.61 7.88 -2.27
C GLU A 114 19.78 7.97 -1.30
N LYS A 115 19.84 7.07 -0.30
CA LYS A 115 20.97 6.96 0.62
C LYS A 115 22.28 6.66 -0.11
N LEU A 116 22.30 5.64 -0.97
CA LEU A 116 23.49 5.24 -1.71
C LEU A 116 23.98 6.35 -2.67
N CYS A 117 23.06 7.04 -3.34
CA CYS A 117 23.39 8.18 -4.19
C CYS A 117 24.05 9.31 -3.38
N SER A 118 23.56 9.57 -2.17
CA SER A 118 24.11 10.59 -1.27
C SER A 118 25.54 10.23 -0.82
N GLU A 119 25.75 9.00 -0.36
CA GLU A 119 27.08 8.49 0.04
C GLU A 119 28.09 8.55 -1.11
N TYR A 120 27.67 8.14 -2.32
CA TYR A 120 28.54 8.19 -3.50
C TYR A 120 28.95 9.63 -3.86
N GLN A 121 28.04 10.60 -3.75
CA GLN A 121 28.36 12.00 -4.00
C GLN A 121 29.35 12.57 -2.98
N GLU A 122 29.25 12.16 -1.71
CA GLU A 122 30.20 12.57 -0.67
C GLU A 122 31.60 11.99 -0.92
N LEU A 123 31.69 10.70 -1.25
CA LEU A 123 32.95 10.04 -1.61
C LEU A 123 33.60 10.69 -2.84
N LEU A 124 32.81 11.10 -3.84
CA LEU A 124 33.32 11.83 -5.00
C LEU A 124 33.90 13.20 -4.63
N LYS A 125 33.30 13.92 -3.67
CA LYS A 125 33.84 15.19 -3.17
C LYS A 125 35.17 14.96 -2.44
N GLN A 126 35.25 13.95 -1.58
CA GLN A 126 36.47 13.60 -0.84
C GLN A 126 37.60 13.20 -1.80
N LYS A 127 37.31 12.37 -2.81
CA LYS A 127 38.31 11.99 -3.82
C LYS A 127 38.89 13.20 -4.54
N LYS A 128 38.06 14.18 -4.91
CA LYS A 128 38.52 15.42 -5.57
C LYS A 128 39.40 16.27 -4.65
N LEU A 129 39.10 16.32 -3.36
CA LEU A 129 39.90 17.06 -2.38
C LEU A 129 41.27 16.42 -2.15
N LEU A 130 41.36 15.08 -2.22
CA LEU A 130 42.61 14.33 -2.03
C LEU A 130 43.49 14.25 -3.28
N SER A 131 42.94 14.58 -4.47
CA SER A 131 43.70 14.60 -5.73
C SER A 131 44.09 16.02 -6.18
N SER A 132 43.88 17.03 -5.34
CA SER A 132 44.35 18.40 -5.50
C SER A 132 45.47 18.69 -4.51
#